data_AF-A0A0H5QYG4-F1
#
_entry.id   AF-A0A0H5QYG4-F1
#
_cell.length_a   1.000
_cell.length_b   1.000
_cell.length_c   1.000
_cell.angle_alpha   90.00
_cell.angle_beta   90.00
_cell.angle_gamma   90.00
#
_symmetry.space_group_name_H-M   'P 1'
#
loop_
_entity.id
_entity.type
_entity.pdbx_description
1 polymer ?
#
loop_
_entity_poly.entity_id
_entity_poly.type
_entity_poly.pdbx_seq_one_letter_code
_entity_poly.pdbx_strand_id
1 'polypeptide(L)'
;LVFSCTVSAAKQPSLDSRPIMAFKCPQCNLAFPSLSAKTIHVRKHHQNTVIIRLSNECHPVDRNATNGLFECPVPDCAYANYDPARLKKHMSSCQNVSSSRATAKGPNDDDFDQYLQQYGYFIHPDLGLIVCTSCQYALNPTKRCIARHSLQKHDLKLADHQVLGSIINHVADFRHPLVQPYMVPTAKTFDPVAGIKMHHGFKCSLCFYCCKEKQSMRKHLSIAHPESSFDGNHLRQTHVQTIFKGTKTSFFAVKPFEPLLRHDDLDVNDVAAAFDALNLANQTVQSSARLDERCRHPFFRATNWDRIIEIEFGLFEPKILNIVVI
;
A
#
# COMPACT_ATOMS: atom_id res chain seq x y z
N LEU A 1 18.94 61.40 16.15
CA LEU A 1 18.13 60.21 16.50
C LEU A 1 18.84 58.99 15.92
N VAL A 2 19.71 58.37 16.71
CA VAL A 2 20.46 57.16 16.37
C VAL A 2 20.18 56.13 17.46
N PHE A 3 20.01 54.88 17.00
CA PHE A 3 19.69 53.65 17.72
C PHE A 3 20.28 53.49 19.12
N SER A 4 19.49 52.90 20.03
CA SER A 4 19.96 51.95 21.05
C SER A 4 18.76 51.21 21.64
N CYS A 5 18.61 49.93 21.31
CA CYS A 5 17.71 49.04 22.04
C CYS A 5 18.52 47.82 22.48
N THR A 6 18.80 47.80 23.77
CA THR A 6 19.53 46.78 24.52
C THR A 6 18.63 45.57 24.73
N VAL A 7 19.05 44.41 24.21
CA VAL A 7 18.37 43.13 24.48
C VAL A 7 18.97 42.51 25.73
N SER A 8 18.12 42.33 26.74
CA SER A 8 18.44 41.68 28.00
C SER A 8 18.75 40.19 27.85
N ALA A 9 19.65 39.76 28.73
CA ALA A 9 20.24 38.44 28.86
C ALA A 9 19.23 37.29 29.00
N ALA A 10 19.46 36.23 28.23
CA ALA A 10 18.93 34.89 28.50
C ALA A 10 20.10 33.89 28.60
N LYS A 11 20.48 33.65 29.86
CA LYS A 11 20.94 32.38 30.46
C LYS A 11 21.47 31.30 29.50
N GLN A 12 22.79 31.10 29.52
CA GLN A 12 23.43 29.89 28.99
C GLN A 12 22.93 28.63 29.72
N PRO A 13 22.77 27.51 29.00
CA PRO A 13 23.13 26.21 29.50
C PRO A 13 24.43 25.74 28.83
N SER A 14 25.45 25.55 29.65
CA SER A 14 26.65 24.77 29.37
C SER A 14 26.28 23.38 28.86
N LEU A 15 26.74 23.03 27.66
CA LEU A 15 26.77 21.65 27.19
C LEU A 15 28.22 21.30 26.80
N ASP A 16 28.76 20.38 27.58
CA ASP A 16 29.99 19.63 27.37
C ASP A 16 30.25 19.35 25.88
N SER A 17 31.26 20.01 25.34
CA SER A 17 31.86 19.68 24.05
C SER A 17 32.64 18.37 24.17
N ARG A 18 31.94 17.24 24.09
CA ARG A 18 32.58 15.96 23.75
C ARG A 18 33.02 16.01 22.29
N PRO A 19 34.26 15.62 21.95
CA PRO A 19 34.69 15.60 20.55
C PRO A 19 33.86 14.57 19.78
N ILE A 20 33.06 15.03 18.82
CA ILE A 20 32.40 14.16 17.84
C ILE A 20 33.52 13.43 17.12
N MET A 21 33.67 12.12 17.35
CA MET A 21 34.67 11.31 16.66
C MET A 21 34.38 11.33 15.15
N ALA A 22 35.03 12.24 14.44
CA ALA A 22 34.87 12.37 13.00
C ALA A 22 35.72 11.31 12.30
N PHE A 23 35.11 10.56 11.39
CA PHE A 23 35.78 9.52 10.62
C PHE A 23 36.56 10.16 9.48
N LYS A 24 37.90 10.13 9.51
CA LYS A 24 38.74 10.75 8.48
C LYS A 24 39.03 9.80 7.32
N CYS A 25 39.01 10.31 6.09
CA CYS A 25 39.46 9.59 4.90
C CYS A 25 40.99 9.48 4.89
N PRO A 26 41.58 8.28 4.73
CA PRO A 26 43.04 8.11 4.73
C PRO A 26 43.73 8.69 3.50
N GLN A 27 42.98 9.00 2.42
CA GLN A 27 43.54 9.44 1.13
C GLN A 27 43.46 10.97 0.93
N CYS A 28 42.59 11.67 1.65
CA CYS A 28 42.47 13.14 1.55
C CYS A 28 42.23 13.85 2.88
N ASN A 29 42.27 13.13 4.00
CA ASN A 29 42.08 13.63 5.37
C ASN A 29 40.73 14.35 5.67
N LEU A 30 39.77 14.34 4.74
CA LEU A 30 38.43 14.87 4.96
C LEU A 30 37.70 14.11 6.09
N ALA A 31 37.01 14.85 6.95
CA ALA A 31 36.32 14.32 8.12
C ALA A 31 34.82 14.13 7.85
N PHE A 32 34.28 12.98 8.26
CA PHE A 32 32.89 12.59 8.01
C PHE A 32 32.13 12.30 9.31
N PRO A 33 30.83 12.60 9.36
CA PRO A 33 30.00 12.38 10.55
C PRO A 33 29.68 10.89 10.79
N SER A 34 29.95 10.01 9.81
CA SER A 34 29.75 8.57 9.95
C SER A 34 30.71 7.77 9.08
N LEU A 35 30.96 6.52 9.46
CA LEU A 35 31.74 5.57 8.68
C LEU A 35 31.11 5.35 7.29
N SER A 36 29.77 5.29 7.20
CA SER A 36 29.04 5.15 5.93
C SER A 36 29.29 6.32 4.98
N ALA A 37 29.29 7.56 5.50
CA ALA A 37 29.61 8.75 4.71
C ALA A 37 31.07 8.73 4.22
N LYS A 38 32.02 8.34 5.08
CA LYS A 38 33.43 8.12 4.67
C LYS A 38 33.53 7.07 3.56
N THR A 39 32.85 5.94 3.70
CA THR A 39 32.88 4.84 2.72
C THR A 39 32.31 5.26 1.37
N ILE A 40 31.23 6.04 1.36
CA ILE A 40 30.66 6.61 0.12
C ILE A 40 31.65 7.58 -0.53
N HIS A 41 32.30 8.44 0.27
CA HIS A 41 33.31 9.36 -0.22
C HIS A 41 34.50 8.63 -0.85
N VAL A 42 35.09 7.64 -0.15
CA VAL A 42 36.22 6.85 -0.67
C VAL A 42 35.84 6.17 -1.98
N ARG A 43 34.64 5.58 -2.05
CA ARG A 43 34.10 4.96 -3.27
C ARG A 43 33.98 5.93 -4.44
N LYS A 44 33.58 7.18 -4.18
CA LYS A 44 33.33 8.18 -5.23
C LYS A 44 34.59 8.91 -5.71
N HIS A 45 35.54 9.16 -4.81
CA HIS A 45 36.67 10.04 -5.09
C HIS A 45 38.03 9.33 -5.17
N HIS A 46 38.14 8.14 -4.59
CA HIS A 46 39.43 7.44 -4.50
C HIS A 46 39.39 6.00 -5.01
N GLN A 47 38.22 5.51 -5.40
CA GLN A 47 38.15 4.25 -6.13
C GLN A 47 38.66 4.48 -7.56
N ASN A 48 39.79 3.86 -7.88
CA ASN A 48 40.43 3.96 -9.20
C ASN A 48 40.01 2.84 -10.14
N THR A 49 39.62 1.67 -9.63
CA THR A 49 39.20 0.53 -10.46
C THR A 49 37.90 -0.04 -9.93
N VAL A 50 37.02 -0.43 -10.84
CA VAL A 50 35.79 -1.17 -10.51
C VAL A 50 35.72 -2.45 -11.32
N ILE A 51 35.56 -3.59 -10.63
CA ILE A 51 35.31 -4.86 -11.29
C ILE A 51 33.80 -4.97 -11.57
N ILE A 52 33.48 -5.20 -12.83
CA ILE A 52 32.12 -5.36 -13.33
C ILE A 52 32.00 -6.78 -13.89
N ARG A 53 30.97 -7.51 -13.46
CA ARG A 53 30.68 -8.85 -13.99
C ARG A 53 29.70 -8.73 -15.14
N LEU A 54 30.04 -9.30 -16.29
CA LEU A 54 29.23 -9.36 -17.50
C LEU A 54 29.24 -10.80 -18.01
N SER A 55 28.08 -11.43 -18.21
CA SER A 55 27.95 -12.72 -18.91
C SER A 55 29.01 -13.79 -18.53
N ASN A 56 29.27 -13.93 -17.21
CA ASN A 56 30.28 -14.80 -16.58
C ASN A 56 31.75 -14.36 -16.63
N GLU A 57 32.08 -13.20 -17.22
CA GLU A 57 33.42 -12.62 -17.23
C GLU A 57 33.52 -11.40 -16.29
N CYS A 58 34.70 -11.18 -15.71
CA CYS A 58 34.99 -10.03 -14.86
C CYS A 58 35.82 -9.02 -15.64
N HIS A 59 35.24 -7.85 -15.92
CA HIS A 59 35.94 -6.75 -16.59
C HIS A 59 36.37 -5.70 -15.55
N PRO A 60 37.68 -5.48 -15.35
CA PRO A 60 38.14 -4.31 -14.62
C PRO A 60 37.95 -3.07 -15.49
N VAL A 61 37.29 -2.04 -14.94
CA VAL A 61 37.19 -0.72 -15.55
C VAL A 61 37.92 0.27 -14.67
N ASP A 62 38.96 0.90 -15.23
CA ASP A 62 39.72 1.93 -14.56
C ASP A 62 39.09 3.31 -14.75
N ARG A 63 39.29 4.16 -13.76
CA ARG A 63 38.92 5.57 -13.81
C ARG A 63 39.88 6.27 -14.76
N ASN A 64 39.34 6.94 -15.77
CA ASN A 64 40.14 7.69 -16.73
C ASN A 64 40.90 8.82 -16.02
N ALA A 65 42.22 8.86 -16.20
CA ALA A 65 43.12 9.79 -15.53
C ALA A 65 42.92 11.25 -15.96
N THR A 66 42.38 11.49 -17.16
CA THR A 66 42.20 12.83 -17.73
C THR A 66 40.92 13.50 -17.26
N ASN A 67 39.82 12.77 -17.11
CA ASN A 67 38.51 13.32 -16.73
C ASN A 67 38.01 12.84 -15.35
N GLY A 68 38.68 11.87 -14.73
CA GLY A 68 38.31 11.33 -13.42
C GLY A 68 37.02 10.50 -13.41
N LEU A 69 36.51 10.07 -14.57
CA LEU A 69 35.27 9.31 -14.73
C LEU A 69 35.56 7.84 -15.04
N PHE A 70 34.60 6.95 -14.74
CA PHE A 70 34.59 5.61 -15.30
C PHE A 70 33.82 5.61 -16.61
N GLU A 71 34.47 5.20 -17.69
CA GLU A 71 33.91 5.12 -19.04
C GLU A 71 33.38 3.71 -19.33
N CYS A 72 32.31 3.63 -20.10
CA CYS A 72 31.78 2.35 -20.52
C CYS A 72 32.75 1.66 -21.49
N PRO A 73 33.19 0.43 -21.24
CA PRO A 73 34.10 -0.29 -22.14
C PRO A 73 33.40 -0.86 -23.39
N VAL A 74 32.08 -0.66 -23.54
CA VAL A 74 31.33 -1.14 -24.71
C VAL A 74 31.64 -0.22 -25.90
N PRO A 75 32.07 -0.76 -27.06
CA PRO A 75 32.29 0.03 -28.27
C PRO A 75 31.05 0.86 -28.63
N ASP A 76 31.27 2.10 -29.09
CA ASP A 76 30.23 3.07 -29.45
C ASP A 76 29.32 3.56 -28.31
N CYS A 77 29.69 3.30 -27.04
CA CYS A 77 29.01 3.86 -25.88
C CYS A 77 29.80 5.02 -25.25
N ALA A 78 29.27 6.24 -25.38
CA ALA A 78 29.87 7.45 -24.78
C ALA A 78 29.51 7.66 -23.29
N TYR A 79 28.93 6.66 -22.62
CA TYR A 79 28.52 6.82 -21.22
C TYR A 79 29.72 6.84 -20.28
N ALA A 80 29.85 7.91 -19.50
CA ALA A 80 30.85 8.05 -18.46
C ALA A 80 30.22 8.54 -17.15
N ASN A 81 30.70 8.04 -16.00
CA ASN A 81 30.24 8.52 -14.70
C ASN A 81 31.31 8.40 -13.61
N TYR A 82 31.33 9.35 -12.68
CA TYR A 82 32.24 9.30 -11.52
C TYR A 82 31.81 8.25 -10.48
N ASP A 83 30.53 7.85 -10.48
CA ASP A 83 29.98 6.86 -9.54
C ASP A 83 30.01 5.45 -10.16
N PRO A 84 30.82 4.51 -9.61
CA PRO A 84 30.93 3.16 -10.13
C PRO A 84 29.61 2.37 -10.06
N ALA A 85 28.70 2.72 -9.14
CA ALA A 85 27.39 2.07 -9.06
C ALA A 85 26.48 2.47 -10.24
N ARG A 86 26.63 3.70 -10.76
CA ARG A 86 25.90 4.17 -11.94
C ARG A 86 26.42 3.52 -13.21
N LEU A 87 27.75 3.37 -13.33
CA LEU A 87 28.33 2.62 -14.44
C LEU A 87 27.85 1.16 -14.46
N LYS A 88 27.89 0.45 -13.32
CA LYS A 88 27.36 -0.92 -13.22
C LYS A 88 25.90 -1.04 -13.67
N LYS A 89 25.06 -0.09 -13.27
CA LYS A 89 23.65 -0.04 -13.68
C LYS A 89 23.52 0.21 -15.18
N HIS A 90 24.26 1.18 -15.73
CA HIS A 90 24.27 1.45 -17.16
C HIS A 90 24.67 0.21 -17.97
N MET A 91 25.75 -0.48 -17.58
CA MET A 91 26.26 -1.63 -18.32
C MET A 91 25.28 -2.80 -18.39
N SER A 92 24.44 -2.99 -17.36
CA SER A 92 23.36 -4.00 -17.40
C SER A 92 22.32 -3.75 -18.49
N SER A 93 22.19 -2.49 -18.96
CA SER A 93 21.32 -2.11 -20.07
C SER A 93 22.06 -1.88 -21.38
N CYS A 94 23.35 -1.54 -21.34
CA CYS A 94 24.14 -1.18 -22.53
C CYS A 94 24.36 -2.36 -23.49
N GLN A 95 24.57 -3.57 -22.96
CA GLN A 95 24.77 -4.77 -23.79
C GLN A 95 23.52 -5.19 -24.57
N ASN A 96 22.33 -4.78 -24.12
CA ASN A 96 21.07 -5.09 -24.82
C ASN A 96 20.78 -4.12 -25.98
N VAL A 97 21.54 -3.03 -26.12
CA VAL A 97 21.31 -1.99 -27.14
C VAL A 97 22.21 -2.18 -28.37
N SER A 98 23.31 -2.93 -28.25
CA SER A 98 24.22 -3.23 -29.37
C SER A 98 23.67 -4.27 -30.36
N SER A 99 22.55 -4.93 -30.03
CA SER A 99 21.79 -5.76 -30.96
C SER A 99 20.46 -5.08 -31.26
N SER A 100 20.20 -4.81 -32.55
CA SER A 100 18.98 -4.21 -33.11
C SER A 100 18.69 -2.74 -32.77
N ARG A 101 19.26 -1.85 -33.59
CA ARG A 101 18.59 -0.61 -33.99
C ARG A 101 17.48 -0.97 -35.00
N ALA A 102 16.41 -1.59 -34.51
CA ALA A 102 15.14 -1.63 -35.20
C ALA A 102 14.20 -0.72 -34.40
N THR A 103 13.72 0.34 -35.03
CA THR A 103 12.61 1.14 -34.51
C THR A 103 11.37 0.25 -34.49
N ALA A 104 11.19 -0.50 -33.40
CA ALA A 104 9.89 -1.01 -33.04
C ALA A 104 9.03 0.22 -32.69
N LYS A 105 8.09 0.55 -33.57
CA LYS A 105 6.91 1.34 -33.16
C LYS A 105 6.36 0.64 -31.93
N GLY A 106 6.19 1.37 -30.84
CA GLY A 106 5.43 0.87 -29.69
C GLY A 106 4.04 0.41 -30.16
N PRO A 107 3.38 -0.48 -29.40
CA PRO A 107 2.00 -0.85 -29.69
C PRO A 107 1.17 0.44 -29.81
N ASN A 108 0.28 0.51 -30.81
CA ASN A 108 -0.69 1.60 -30.91
C ASN A 108 -1.51 1.66 -29.61
N ASP A 109 -2.04 2.82 -29.23
CA ASP A 109 -2.75 3.00 -27.95
C ASP A 109 -3.89 1.97 -27.76
N ASP A 110 -4.59 1.56 -28.82
CA ASP A 110 -5.63 0.51 -28.79
C ASP A 110 -5.10 -0.91 -28.50
N ASP A 111 -3.87 -1.21 -28.91
CA ASP A 111 -3.21 -2.51 -28.69
C ASP A 111 -2.64 -2.60 -27.27
N PHE A 112 -2.32 -1.46 -26.67
CA PHE A 112 -1.74 -1.38 -25.33
C PHE A 112 -2.72 -1.81 -24.22
N ASP A 113 -4.00 -1.41 -24.31
CA ASP A 113 -5.03 -1.83 -23.36
C ASP A 113 -5.34 -3.32 -23.45
N GLN A 114 -5.43 -3.85 -24.68
CA GLN A 114 -5.62 -5.29 -24.90
C GLN A 114 -4.44 -6.10 -24.36
N TYR A 115 -3.23 -5.57 -24.51
CA TYR A 115 -2.02 -6.17 -23.95
C TYR A 115 -2.03 -6.20 -22.42
N LEU A 116 -2.43 -5.11 -21.74
CA LEU A 116 -2.55 -5.09 -20.28
C LEU A 116 -3.57 -6.10 -19.76
N GLN A 117 -4.69 -6.26 -20.46
CA GLN A 117 -5.74 -7.21 -20.09
C GLN A 117 -5.25 -8.65 -20.07
N GLN A 118 -4.32 -9.05 -20.95
CA GLN A 118 -3.71 -10.38 -20.96
C GLN A 118 -2.99 -10.71 -19.63
N TYR A 119 -2.49 -9.69 -18.93
CA TYR A 119 -1.82 -9.84 -17.64
C TYR A 119 -2.73 -9.55 -16.44
N GLY A 120 -4.04 -9.36 -16.66
CA GLY A 120 -5.00 -9.04 -15.60
C GLY A 120 -4.89 -7.60 -15.10
N TYR A 121 -4.49 -6.67 -15.97
CA TYR A 121 -4.43 -5.25 -15.67
C TYR A 121 -5.30 -4.44 -16.63
N PHE A 122 -5.76 -3.28 -16.19
CA PHE A 122 -6.35 -2.27 -17.07
C PHE A 122 -5.98 -0.88 -16.56
N ILE A 123 -6.06 0.14 -17.42
CA ILE A 123 -5.93 1.54 -17.00
C ILE A 123 -7.33 2.07 -16.69
N HIS A 124 -7.49 2.61 -15.48
CA HIS A 124 -8.72 3.31 -15.13
C HIS A 124 -8.85 4.58 -15.96
N PRO A 125 -9.90 4.75 -16.79
CA PRO A 125 -9.98 5.83 -17.77
C PRO A 125 -9.93 7.22 -17.12
N ASP A 126 -10.66 7.41 -16.02
CA ASP A 126 -10.73 8.73 -15.37
C ASP A 126 -9.52 9.08 -14.50
N LEU A 127 -8.82 8.06 -13.98
CA LEU A 127 -7.75 8.25 -13.01
C LEU A 127 -6.37 8.07 -13.63
N GLY A 128 -6.30 7.48 -14.82
CA GLY A 128 -5.06 7.08 -15.49
C GLY A 128 -4.24 6.10 -14.66
N LEU A 129 -4.86 5.31 -13.78
CA LEU A 129 -4.17 4.40 -12.85
C LEU A 129 -4.22 2.96 -13.36
N ILE A 130 -3.12 2.22 -13.22
CA ILE A 130 -3.14 0.77 -13.48
C ILE A 130 -3.82 0.04 -12.33
N VAL A 131 -4.87 -0.70 -12.64
CA VAL A 131 -5.67 -1.49 -11.69
C VAL A 131 -5.48 -2.97 -11.99
N CYS A 132 -5.21 -3.75 -10.95
CA CYS A 132 -5.20 -5.21 -11.06
C CYS A 132 -6.64 -5.72 -10.98
N THR A 133 -7.10 -6.45 -12.00
CA THR A 133 -8.47 -7.00 -12.05
C THR A 133 -8.71 -8.03 -10.96
N SER A 134 -7.72 -8.89 -10.70
CA SER A 134 -7.79 -9.95 -9.69
C SER A 134 -7.77 -9.40 -8.26
N CYS A 135 -6.93 -8.39 -8.00
CA CYS A 135 -6.76 -7.83 -6.67
C CYS A 135 -7.68 -6.64 -6.37
N GLN A 136 -8.25 -6.03 -7.42
CA GLN A 136 -9.21 -4.92 -7.37
C GLN A 136 -8.69 -3.72 -6.57
N TYR A 137 -7.42 -3.35 -6.78
CA TYR A 137 -6.84 -2.10 -6.30
C TYR A 137 -5.80 -1.58 -7.29
N ALA A 138 -5.55 -0.27 -7.27
CA ALA A 138 -4.58 0.36 -8.14
C ALA A 138 -3.14 0.12 -7.66
N LEU A 139 -2.22 -0.04 -8.60
CA LEU A 139 -0.79 -0.15 -8.32
C LEU A 139 -0.12 1.19 -8.57
N ASN A 140 0.89 1.49 -7.75
CA ASN A 140 1.76 2.62 -8.01
C ASN A 140 2.61 2.34 -9.28
N PRO A 141 2.66 3.24 -10.28
CA PRO A 141 3.31 3.01 -11.58
C PRO A 141 4.84 3.07 -11.47
N THR A 142 5.41 2.16 -10.69
CA THR A 142 6.85 1.92 -10.66
C THR A 142 7.12 0.48 -11.06
N LYS A 143 8.18 0.27 -11.85
CA LYS A 143 8.53 -1.07 -12.38
C LYS A 143 8.62 -2.10 -11.26
N ARG A 144 9.24 -1.69 -10.15
CA ARG A 144 9.41 -2.52 -8.95
C ARG A 144 8.07 -2.89 -8.30
N CYS A 145 7.13 -1.96 -8.16
CA CYS A 145 5.85 -2.25 -7.52
C CYS A 145 5.01 -3.21 -8.36
N ILE A 146 4.92 -2.96 -9.67
CA ILE A 146 4.13 -3.79 -10.60
C ILE A 146 4.76 -5.19 -10.70
N ALA A 147 6.07 -5.29 -10.94
CA ALA A 147 6.75 -6.57 -11.03
C ALA A 147 6.66 -7.38 -9.73
N ARG A 148 6.86 -6.73 -8.57
CA ARG A 148 6.75 -7.40 -7.27
C ARG A 148 5.33 -7.87 -7.01
N HIS A 149 4.32 -7.06 -7.32
CA HIS A 149 2.92 -7.42 -7.17
C HIS A 149 2.56 -8.62 -8.04
N SER A 150 2.89 -8.55 -9.33
CA SER A 150 2.67 -9.63 -10.31
C SER A 150 3.26 -10.95 -9.82
N LEU A 151 4.52 -10.92 -9.37
CA LEU A 151 5.19 -12.10 -8.87
C LEU A 151 4.57 -12.63 -7.57
N GLN A 152 4.32 -11.76 -6.59
CA GLN A 152 3.89 -12.20 -5.25
C GLN A 152 2.41 -12.57 -5.15
N LYS A 153 1.56 -12.00 -6.01
CA LYS A 153 0.10 -12.20 -5.96
C LYS A 153 -0.45 -13.05 -7.08
N HIS A 154 0.28 -13.14 -8.19
CA HIS A 154 -0.18 -13.83 -9.40
C HIS A 154 0.85 -14.81 -9.97
N ASP A 155 2.01 -14.98 -9.32
CA ASP A 155 3.14 -15.81 -9.80
C ASP A 155 3.61 -15.45 -11.23
N LEU A 156 3.39 -14.18 -11.61
CA LEU A 156 3.72 -13.67 -12.94
C LEU A 156 5.07 -12.95 -12.90
N LYS A 157 6.05 -13.53 -13.60
CA LYS A 157 7.38 -12.93 -13.77
C LYS A 157 7.38 -11.98 -14.97
N LEU A 158 7.09 -10.70 -14.72
CA LEU A 158 7.26 -9.63 -15.71
C LEU A 158 8.76 -9.33 -15.88
N ALA A 159 9.43 -10.06 -16.77
CA ALA A 159 10.87 -9.93 -17.00
C ALA A 159 11.25 -8.86 -18.02
N ASP A 160 10.31 -8.42 -18.85
CA ASP A 160 10.61 -7.53 -19.96
C ASP A 160 10.64 -6.05 -19.53
N HIS A 161 11.82 -5.44 -19.64
CA HIS A 161 12.06 -4.06 -19.28
C HIS A 161 11.35 -3.08 -20.24
N GLN A 162 11.07 -3.52 -21.47
CA GLN A 162 10.28 -2.75 -22.44
C GLN A 162 8.81 -2.73 -22.01
N VAL A 163 8.23 -3.87 -21.65
CA VAL A 163 6.83 -3.99 -21.18
C VAL A 163 6.55 -3.09 -19.98
N LEU A 164 7.34 -3.22 -18.91
CA LEU A 164 7.21 -2.36 -17.74
C LEU A 164 7.59 -0.89 -18.01
N GLY A 165 8.35 -0.63 -19.08
CA GLY A 165 8.69 0.71 -19.54
C GLY A 165 7.49 1.40 -20.18
N SER A 166 6.85 0.74 -21.14
CA SER A 166 5.64 1.22 -21.81
C SER A 166 4.53 1.46 -20.78
N ILE A 167 4.30 0.51 -19.86
CA ILE A 167 3.28 0.65 -18.81
C ILE A 167 3.43 1.92 -17.98
N ILE A 168 4.66 2.32 -17.66
CA ILE A 168 4.87 3.49 -16.80
C ILE A 168 4.71 4.80 -17.56
N ASN A 169 5.02 4.82 -18.86
CA ASN A 169 4.93 6.02 -19.66
C ASN A 169 3.47 6.45 -19.92
N HIS A 170 2.51 5.52 -19.82
CA HIS A 170 1.08 5.78 -20.09
C HIS A 170 0.22 5.91 -18.82
N VAL A 171 0.81 5.84 -17.61
CA VAL A 171 0.03 5.73 -16.36
C VAL A 171 0.35 6.89 -15.41
N ALA A 172 -0.69 7.53 -14.89
CA ALA A 172 -0.63 8.57 -13.89
C ALA A 172 -0.10 8.01 -12.55
N ASP A 173 0.70 8.80 -11.83
CA ASP A 173 1.20 8.42 -10.51
C ASP A 173 0.28 8.86 -9.37
N PHE A 174 0.63 8.46 -8.14
CA PHE A 174 -0.15 8.81 -6.94
C PHE A 174 -0.19 10.32 -6.62
N ARG A 175 0.64 11.14 -7.30
CA ARG A 175 0.65 12.60 -7.18
C ARG A 175 -0.25 13.26 -8.21
N HIS A 176 -0.89 12.49 -9.08
CA HIS A 176 -1.80 13.02 -10.08
C HIS A 176 -2.96 13.78 -9.41
N PRO A 177 -3.31 15.00 -9.87
CA PRO A 177 -4.34 15.83 -9.24
C PRO A 177 -5.71 15.14 -9.12
N LEU A 178 -6.06 14.24 -10.05
CA LEU A 178 -7.31 13.49 -10.02
C LEU A 178 -7.34 12.40 -8.94
N VAL A 179 -6.18 11.95 -8.44
CA VAL A 179 -6.04 10.88 -7.44
C VAL A 179 -5.99 11.45 -6.02
N GLN A 180 -5.44 12.65 -5.86
CA GLN A 180 -5.27 13.32 -4.57
C GLN A 180 -6.56 13.40 -3.71
N PRO A 181 -7.76 13.69 -4.27
CA PRO A 181 -9.00 13.74 -3.50
C PRO A 181 -9.36 12.43 -2.80
N TYR A 182 -8.90 11.29 -3.31
CA TYR A 182 -9.14 9.97 -2.73
C TYR A 182 -8.11 9.58 -1.66
N MET A 183 -6.97 10.26 -1.62
CA MET A 183 -5.86 9.98 -0.70
C MET A 183 -6.00 10.73 0.62
N VAL A 184 -6.58 11.92 0.56
CA VAL A 184 -6.81 12.78 1.72
C VAL A 184 -8.22 12.52 2.25
N PRO A 185 -8.42 12.33 3.58
CA PRO A 185 -9.76 12.25 4.16
C PRO A 185 -10.56 13.53 3.86
N THR A 186 -11.71 13.39 3.20
CA THR A 186 -12.58 14.53 2.84
C THR A 186 -14.03 14.29 3.29
N ALA A 187 -14.79 15.38 3.42
CA ALA A 187 -16.22 15.32 3.75
C ALA A 187 -17.04 14.60 2.67
N LYS A 188 -16.58 14.72 1.42
CA LYS A 188 -17.25 14.28 0.21
C LYS A 188 -17.39 12.75 0.20
N THR A 189 -18.58 12.30 -0.21
CA THR A 189 -18.81 10.90 -0.57
C THR A 189 -18.67 10.80 -2.07
N PHE A 190 -17.86 9.85 -2.54
CA PHE A 190 -17.57 9.68 -3.97
C PHE A 190 -18.49 8.63 -4.59
N ASP A 191 -18.61 8.66 -5.91
CA ASP A 191 -19.17 7.52 -6.62
C ASP A 191 -18.15 6.36 -6.58
N PRO A 192 -18.60 5.09 -6.55
CA PRO A 192 -17.71 3.95 -6.58
C PRO A 192 -16.74 4.00 -7.75
N VAL A 193 -15.44 3.88 -7.47
CA VAL A 193 -14.38 3.81 -8.47
C VAL A 193 -14.43 2.42 -9.12
N ALA A 194 -14.55 2.39 -10.45
CA ALA A 194 -14.71 1.16 -11.20
C ALA A 194 -13.48 0.24 -11.07
N GLY A 195 -13.73 -1.06 -10.93
CA GLY A 195 -12.69 -2.08 -10.76
C GLY A 195 -11.91 -2.03 -9.44
N ILE A 196 -12.27 -1.14 -8.52
CA ILE A 196 -11.72 -1.09 -7.15
C ILE A 196 -12.68 -1.77 -6.18
N LYS A 197 -12.13 -2.61 -5.29
CA LYS A 197 -12.94 -3.38 -4.34
C LYS A 197 -13.63 -2.47 -3.34
N MET A 198 -14.94 -2.63 -3.24
CA MET A 198 -15.75 -2.02 -2.19
C MET A 198 -15.72 -2.85 -0.92
N HIS A 199 -15.73 -2.18 0.22
CA HIS A 199 -15.80 -2.80 1.53
C HIS A 199 -16.89 -2.15 2.37
N HIS A 200 -17.56 -2.96 3.20
CA HIS A 200 -18.27 -2.42 4.35
C HIS A 200 -17.25 -1.89 5.36
N GLY A 201 -17.46 -0.66 5.79
CA GLY A 201 -16.57 0.03 6.70
C GLY A 201 -17.30 1.07 7.53
N PHE A 202 -16.53 2.00 8.08
CA PHE A 202 -16.98 2.98 9.04
C PHE A 202 -16.43 4.36 8.68
N LYS A 203 -17.27 5.38 8.79
CA LYS A 203 -16.92 6.79 8.75
C LYS A 203 -17.08 7.39 10.13
N CYS A 204 -16.10 8.17 10.57
CA CYS A 204 -16.16 8.90 11.82
C CYS A 204 -17.26 9.98 11.73
N SER A 205 -18.06 10.14 12.77
CA SER A 205 -19.06 11.21 12.83
C SER A 205 -18.44 12.59 13.15
N LEU A 206 -17.24 12.61 13.73
CA LEU A 206 -16.57 13.83 14.21
C LEU A 206 -15.53 14.39 13.23
N CYS A 207 -15.03 13.57 12.30
CA CYS A 207 -14.08 14.00 11.27
C CYS A 207 -14.24 13.17 9.98
N PHE A 208 -13.37 13.39 9.00
CA PHE A 208 -13.46 12.75 7.68
C PHE A 208 -12.79 11.37 7.60
N TYR A 209 -12.28 10.85 8.71
CA TYR A 209 -11.61 9.56 8.74
C TYR A 209 -12.57 8.42 8.40
N CYS A 210 -12.11 7.52 7.52
CA CYS A 210 -12.81 6.30 7.16
C CYS A 210 -11.88 5.11 7.37
N CYS A 211 -12.45 3.96 7.72
CA CYS A 211 -11.70 2.71 7.83
C CYS A 211 -12.60 1.51 7.56
N LYS A 212 -11.99 0.35 7.35
CA LYS A 212 -12.71 -0.90 7.14
C LYS A 212 -13.20 -1.56 8.44
N GLU A 213 -12.44 -1.44 9.52
CA GLU A 213 -12.63 -2.23 10.73
C GLU A 213 -13.05 -1.38 11.93
N LYS A 214 -14.03 -1.85 12.71
CA LYS A 214 -14.51 -1.16 13.92
C LYS A 214 -13.39 -0.94 14.95
N GLN A 215 -12.42 -1.86 15.05
CA GLN A 215 -11.26 -1.69 15.94
C GLN A 215 -10.35 -0.54 15.50
N SER A 216 -10.18 -0.33 14.19
CA SER A 216 -9.44 0.80 13.67
C SER A 216 -10.15 2.12 13.97
N MET A 217 -11.49 2.14 13.89
CA MET A 217 -12.29 3.29 14.29
C MET A 217 -12.17 3.60 15.79
N ARG A 218 -12.20 2.57 16.66
CA ARG A 218 -11.95 2.73 18.11
C ARG A 218 -10.61 3.41 18.39
N LYS A 219 -9.54 2.91 17.77
CA LYS A 219 -8.19 3.49 17.90
C LYS A 219 -8.16 4.93 17.41
N HIS A 220 -8.80 5.21 16.27
CA HIS A 220 -8.90 6.57 15.74
C HIS A 220 -9.60 7.51 16.73
N LEU A 221 -10.77 7.13 17.27
CA LEU A 221 -11.50 7.94 18.24
C LEU A 221 -10.68 8.19 19.50
N SER A 222 -10.00 7.18 20.05
CA SER A 222 -9.16 7.36 21.24
C SER A 222 -7.97 8.31 21.03
N ILE A 223 -7.46 8.43 19.80
CA ILE A 223 -6.28 9.25 19.49
C ILE A 223 -6.67 10.65 19.03
N ALA A 224 -7.64 10.74 18.12
CA ALA A 224 -8.04 12.00 17.48
C ALA A 224 -9.17 12.72 18.23
N HIS A 225 -9.95 11.98 19.04
CA HIS A 225 -11.13 12.48 19.75
C HIS A 225 -11.19 11.94 21.19
N PRO A 226 -10.15 12.18 22.02
CA PRO A 226 -10.02 11.59 23.36
C PRO A 226 -11.15 11.99 24.32
N GLU A 227 -11.83 13.11 24.08
CA GLU A 227 -12.95 13.58 24.90
C GLU A 227 -14.30 12.96 24.53
N SER A 228 -14.36 12.22 23.41
CA SER A 228 -15.57 11.49 23.02
C SER A 228 -15.60 10.13 23.71
N SER A 229 -16.66 9.83 24.45
CA SER A 229 -16.91 8.49 24.96
C SER A 229 -17.16 7.54 23.79
N PHE A 230 -16.57 6.34 23.81
CA PHE A 230 -16.86 5.33 22.79
C PHE A 230 -18.22 4.67 23.10
N ASP A 231 -19.31 5.38 22.82
CA ASP A 231 -20.69 4.95 23.05
C ASP A 231 -21.35 4.36 21.78
N GLY A 232 -20.62 4.32 20.66
CA GLY A 232 -21.14 3.83 19.38
C GLY A 232 -21.89 4.89 18.57
N ASN A 233 -22.19 6.07 19.13
CA ASN A 233 -22.86 7.15 18.40
C ASN A 233 -21.91 7.88 17.43
N HIS A 234 -20.61 7.77 17.64
CA HIS A 234 -19.59 8.45 16.85
C HIS A 234 -19.06 7.65 15.63
N LEU A 235 -19.71 6.53 15.30
CA LEU A 235 -19.39 5.74 14.10
C LEU A 235 -20.63 5.58 13.20
N ARG A 236 -20.44 5.79 11.90
CA ARG A 236 -21.46 5.50 10.89
C ARG A 236 -20.98 4.39 9.99
N GLN A 237 -21.79 3.34 9.83
CA GLN A 237 -21.52 2.33 8.80
C GLN A 237 -21.67 2.96 7.42
N THR A 238 -20.76 2.62 6.52
CA THR A 238 -20.75 3.12 5.15
C THR A 238 -19.98 2.16 4.24
N HIS A 239 -20.07 2.39 2.93
CA HIS A 239 -19.19 1.72 1.99
C HIS A 239 -17.90 2.54 1.84
N VAL A 240 -16.78 1.85 1.83
CA VAL A 240 -15.46 2.46 1.66
C VAL A 240 -14.68 1.75 0.57
N GLN A 241 -13.86 2.52 -0.14
CA GLN A 241 -12.87 2.01 -1.10
C GLN A 241 -11.49 2.54 -0.74
N THR A 242 -10.46 1.91 -1.30
CA THR A 242 -9.09 2.40 -1.23
C THR A 242 -8.40 2.22 -2.58
N ILE A 243 -7.74 3.26 -3.07
CA ILE A 243 -7.04 3.21 -4.36
C ILE A 243 -5.78 2.35 -4.24
N PHE A 244 -4.93 2.62 -3.25
CA PHE A 244 -3.65 1.92 -3.06
C PHE A 244 -3.63 1.13 -1.75
N LYS A 245 -3.17 -0.11 -1.81
CA LYS A 245 -3.01 -0.98 -0.65
C LYS A 245 -1.59 -0.89 -0.09
N GLY A 246 -1.45 -0.70 1.22
CA GLY A 246 -0.14 -0.65 1.88
C GLY A 246 -0.20 -0.39 3.39
N THR A 247 0.96 -0.09 3.99
CA THR A 247 1.07 0.22 5.43
C THR A 247 0.35 1.50 5.85
N LYS A 248 0.10 2.41 4.91
CA LYS A 248 -0.66 3.65 5.10
C LYS A 248 -1.85 3.68 4.15
N THR A 249 -2.71 2.67 4.24
CA THR A 249 -3.92 2.59 3.42
C THR A 249 -4.91 3.66 3.88
N SER A 250 -5.28 4.55 2.96
CA SER A 250 -6.33 5.55 3.18
C SER A 250 -7.62 5.05 2.57
N PHE A 251 -8.72 5.14 3.31
CA PHE A 251 -10.05 4.80 2.83
C PHE A 251 -10.85 6.07 2.61
N PHE A 252 -11.70 6.07 1.59
CA PHE A 252 -12.68 7.12 1.33
C PHE A 252 -14.08 6.52 1.26
N ALA A 253 -15.07 7.31 1.68
CA ALA A 253 -16.47 6.90 1.66
C ALA A 253 -17.02 6.96 0.23
N VAL A 254 -17.76 5.93 -0.15
CA VAL A 254 -18.42 5.84 -1.46
C VAL A 254 -19.92 5.66 -1.31
N LYS A 255 -20.66 6.12 -2.31
CA LYS A 255 -22.09 5.86 -2.37
C LYS A 255 -22.32 4.35 -2.53
N PRO A 256 -23.27 3.77 -1.79
CA PRO A 256 -23.69 2.40 -2.06
C PRO A 256 -24.17 2.23 -3.51
N PHE A 257 -23.94 1.05 -4.10
CA PHE A 257 -24.71 0.63 -5.29
C PHE A 257 -26.18 0.36 -4.93
N GLU A 258 -26.44 -0.10 -3.71
CA GLU A 258 -27.77 -0.28 -3.12
C GLU A 258 -27.78 0.24 -1.68
N PRO A 259 -28.82 0.98 -1.25
CA PRO A 259 -28.85 1.58 0.07
C PRO A 259 -28.56 0.52 1.14
N LEU A 260 -27.53 0.78 1.95
CA LEU A 260 -27.28 -0.02 3.14
C LEU A 260 -28.56 0.01 3.96
N LEU A 261 -29.23 -1.13 4.09
CA LEU A 261 -30.31 -1.30 5.05
C LEU A 261 -29.78 -0.79 6.39
N ARG A 262 -30.50 0.17 6.97
CA ARG A 262 -30.20 0.60 8.33
C ARG A 262 -30.29 -0.64 9.20
N HIS A 263 -29.44 -0.73 10.22
CA HIS A 263 -29.45 -1.84 11.18
C HIS A 263 -30.77 -2.03 11.94
N ASP A 264 -31.81 -1.26 11.63
CA ASP A 264 -33.13 -1.31 12.24
C ASP A 264 -34.18 -2.07 11.39
N ASP A 265 -33.90 -2.36 10.10
CA ASP A 265 -34.85 -3.06 9.23
C ASP A 265 -34.23 -4.39 8.74
N LEU A 266 -34.21 -5.39 9.62
CA LEU A 266 -34.05 -6.78 9.19
C LEU A 266 -35.32 -7.17 8.41
N ASP A 267 -35.17 -7.57 7.15
CA ASP A 267 -36.28 -8.09 6.36
C ASP A 267 -36.85 -9.32 7.06
N VAL A 268 -38.18 -9.38 7.21
CA VAL A 268 -38.91 -10.52 7.78
C VAL A 268 -38.53 -11.82 7.05
N ASN A 269 -38.20 -11.72 5.76
CA ASN A 269 -37.74 -12.85 4.96
C ASN A 269 -36.35 -13.36 5.35
N ASP A 270 -35.43 -12.47 5.77
CA ASP A 270 -34.09 -12.86 6.25
C ASP A 270 -34.18 -13.55 7.61
N VAL A 271 -35.11 -13.11 8.47
CA VAL A 271 -35.40 -13.76 9.76
C VAL A 271 -36.04 -15.12 9.55
N ALA A 272 -37.00 -15.23 8.63
CA ALA A 272 -37.65 -16.50 8.29
C ALA A 272 -36.65 -17.51 7.71
N ALA A 273 -35.79 -17.09 6.78
CA ALA A 273 -34.74 -17.94 6.21
C ALA A 273 -33.73 -18.43 7.25
N ALA A 274 -33.39 -17.60 8.25
CA ALA A 274 -32.53 -18.01 9.35
C ALA A 274 -33.21 -19.02 10.30
N PHE A 275 -34.51 -18.88 10.55
CA PHE A 275 -35.30 -19.85 11.32
C PHE A 275 -35.48 -21.18 10.58
N ASP A 276 -35.71 -21.15 9.27
CA ASP A 276 -35.80 -22.37 8.46
C ASP A 276 -34.47 -23.13 8.43
N ALA A 277 -33.34 -22.41 8.36
CA ALA A 277 -32.01 -23.01 8.45
C ALA A 277 -31.73 -23.66 9.83
N LEU A 278 -32.28 -23.10 10.91
CA LEU A 278 -32.22 -23.68 12.26
C LEU A 278 -33.12 -24.93 12.38
N ASN A 279 -34.32 -24.89 11.80
CA ASN A 279 -35.25 -26.01 11.83
C ASN A 279 -34.75 -27.21 11.00
N LEU A 280 -34.08 -26.98 9.87
CA LEU A 280 -33.48 -28.05 9.07
C LEU A 280 -32.32 -28.76 9.78
N ALA A 281 -31.59 -28.05 10.66
CA ALA A 281 -30.47 -28.60 11.42
C ALA A 281 -30.89 -29.36 12.69
N ASN A 282 -32.15 -29.20 13.14
CA ASN A 282 -32.60 -29.67 14.45
C ASN A 282 -33.26 -31.06 14.48
N GLN A 283 -33.37 -31.78 13.37
CA GLN A 283 -33.98 -33.13 13.42
C GLN A 283 -33.07 -34.19 14.07
N THR A 284 -31.79 -33.91 14.34
CA THR A 284 -30.85 -34.93 14.86
C THR A 284 -29.84 -34.46 15.90
N VAL A 285 -29.98 -33.29 16.53
CA VAL A 285 -29.01 -32.85 17.54
C VAL A 285 -29.59 -33.01 18.94
N GLN A 286 -29.25 -34.14 19.56
CA GLN A 286 -29.34 -34.31 21.00
C GLN A 286 -28.58 -33.19 21.72
N SER A 287 -29.24 -32.68 22.75
CA SER A 287 -28.80 -31.64 23.67
C SER A 287 -27.37 -31.83 24.21
N SER A 288 -26.71 -30.69 24.37
CA SER A 288 -25.47 -30.44 25.11
C SER A 288 -24.16 -30.82 24.40
N ALA A 289 -23.60 -29.85 23.68
CA ALA A 289 -22.20 -29.47 23.78
C ALA A 289 -22.02 -28.17 22.99
N ARG A 290 -21.36 -27.18 23.60
CA ARG A 290 -20.89 -25.95 22.96
C ARG A 290 -20.46 -26.23 21.51
N LEU A 291 -21.26 -25.76 20.56
CA LEU A 291 -20.95 -25.92 19.14
C LEU A 291 -19.54 -25.38 18.89
N ASP A 292 -18.66 -26.24 18.37
CA ASP A 292 -17.32 -25.83 17.97
C ASP A 292 -17.45 -24.59 17.08
N GLU A 293 -16.58 -23.60 17.28
CA GLU A 293 -16.58 -22.32 16.57
C GLU A 293 -16.51 -22.54 15.05
N ARG A 294 -15.97 -23.69 14.62
CA ARG A 294 -15.89 -24.14 13.22
C ARG A 294 -17.17 -24.77 12.66
N CYS A 295 -18.13 -25.13 13.51
CA CYS A 295 -19.44 -25.65 13.13
C CYS A 295 -20.53 -24.58 13.18
N ARG A 296 -20.26 -23.40 13.77
CA ARG A 296 -21.21 -22.27 13.80
C ARG A 296 -21.49 -21.76 12.38
N HIS A 297 -22.75 -21.49 12.05
CA HIS A 297 -23.10 -20.86 10.77
C HIS A 297 -22.39 -19.49 10.64
N PRO A 298 -21.92 -19.08 9.45
CA PRO A 298 -21.19 -17.82 9.27
C PRO A 298 -21.93 -16.59 9.81
N PHE A 299 -23.26 -16.58 9.74
CA PHE A 299 -24.12 -15.57 10.35
C PHE A 299 -23.89 -15.46 11.87
N PHE A 300 -24.02 -16.56 12.63
CA PHE A 300 -23.83 -16.57 14.08
C PHE A 300 -22.39 -16.24 14.49
N ARG A 301 -21.38 -16.59 13.67
CA ARG A 301 -20.00 -16.14 13.92
C ARG A 301 -19.82 -14.63 13.76
N ALA A 302 -20.52 -14.05 12.78
CA ALA A 302 -20.44 -12.62 12.49
C ALA A 302 -21.19 -11.77 13.52
N THR A 303 -22.33 -12.27 14.02
CA THR A 303 -23.25 -11.48 14.85
C THR A 303 -23.24 -11.88 16.33
N ASN A 304 -22.75 -13.08 16.68
CA ASN A 304 -22.82 -13.70 18.01
C ASN A 304 -24.24 -13.77 18.61
N TRP A 305 -25.26 -13.77 17.74
CA TRP A 305 -26.67 -13.75 18.16
C TRP A 305 -27.08 -14.95 18.99
N ASP A 306 -26.61 -16.16 18.66
CA ASP A 306 -26.80 -17.39 19.45
C ASP A 306 -26.33 -17.23 20.91
N ARG A 307 -25.22 -16.53 21.15
CA ARG A 307 -24.72 -16.26 22.52
C ARG A 307 -25.54 -15.19 23.23
N ILE A 308 -26.05 -14.20 22.50
CA ILE A 308 -26.96 -13.19 23.05
C ILE A 308 -28.29 -13.84 23.44
N ILE A 309 -28.79 -14.76 22.62
CA ILE A 309 -29.99 -15.55 22.91
C ILE A 309 -29.78 -16.45 24.14
N GLU A 310 -28.62 -17.09 24.26
CA GLU A 310 -28.24 -17.86 25.47
C GLU A 310 -28.22 -17.02 26.75
N ILE A 311 -27.68 -15.79 26.67
CA ILE A 311 -27.48 -14.90 27.82
C ILE A 311 -28.77 -14.15 28.19
N GLU A 312 -29.52 -13.65 27.22
CA GLU A 312 -30.68 -12.79 27.46
C GLU A 312 -32.00 -13.58 27.62
N PHE A 313 -32.13 -14.73 26.97
CA PHE A 313 -33.39 -15.49 26.96
C PHE A 313 -33.33 -16.82 27.71
N GLY A 314 -32.16 -17.23 28.23
CA GLY A 314 -32.02 -18.45 29.03
C GLY A 314 -32.45 -19.73 28.28
N LEU A 315 -32.39 -19.72 26.95
CA LEU A 315 -33.01 -20.72 26.06
C LEU A 315 -32.27 -22.07 25.97
N PHE A 316 -31.65 -22.50 27.06
CA PHE A 316 -31.26 -23.89 27.28
C PHE A 316 -31.66 -24.40 28.67
N GLU A 317 -32.68 -23.82 29.32
CA GLU A 317 -33.43 -24.58 30.31
C GLU A 317 -34.41 -25.52 29.56
N PRO A 318 -34.28 -26.87 29.72
CA PRO A 318 -35.13 -27.84 29.03
C PRO A 318 -36.64 -27.69 29.32
N LYS A 319 -37.01 -26.88 30.31
CA LYS A 319 -38.40 -26.68 30.74
C LYS A 319 -39.18 -25.71 29.87
N ILE A 320 -38.53 -24.77 29.16
CA ILE A 320 -39.21 -23.73 28.38
C ILE A 320 -39.57 -24.21 26.96
N LEU A 321 -38.82 -25.19 26.42
CA LEU A 321 -39.07 -25.77 25.09
C LEU A 321 -40.41 -26.51 24.96
N ASN A 322 -41.07 -26.87 26.06
CA ASN A 322 -42.40 -27.50 26.03
C ASN A 322 -43.57 -26.52 25.97
N ILE A 323 -43.35 -25.21 26.07
CA ILE A 323 -44.45 -24.22 26.11
C ILE A 323 -44.71 -23.58 24.74
N VAL A 324 -43.75 -23.66 23.80
CA VAL A 324 -43.86 -23.01 22.47
C VAL A 324 -44.34 -23.97 21.38
N VAL A 325 -44.76 -25.19 21.73
CA VAL A 325 -45.41 -26.12 20.80
C VAL A 325 -46.87 -26.31 21.20
N ILE A 326 -47.70 -25.29 20.98
CA ILE A 326 -49.14 -25.38 20.64
C ILE A 326 -49.45 -24.27 19.64
#